data_AF-A0A9W9P4V8-F1
#
_entry.id   AF-A0A9W9P4V8-F1
#
_cell.length_a   1.000
_cell.length_b   1.000
_cell.length_c   1.000
_cell.angle_alpha   90.00
_cell.angle_beta   90.00
_cell.angle_gamma   90.00
#
_symmetry.space_group_name_H-M   'P 1'
#
loop_
_entity.id
_entity.type
_entity.pdbx_description
1 polymer ?
#
loop_
_entity_poly.entity_id
_entity_poly.type
_entity_poly.pdbx_seq_one_letter_code
_entity_poly.pdbx_strand_id
1 'polypeptide(L)'
;MVQPTAERLIERLLAQLKNLLSFLRLDLSPVILERGMGPLTDQQAVALIAGGANSSRWVLALREIHRWTELAHWEQNWLEGNGGSQPQLCTGSHGLGTMSLFIRQLGLPNRPSTTKSLQHGRKLLRFEEKFGPGIALCFIPVLPLFRQLSMAEEAKAVEILQDENFANVRQIAQSLTLIRHHYQQISESSSSNPLGSIALNKQLITDNRQLRA
;
A
#
# COMPACT_ATOMS: atom_id res chain seq x y z
N MET A 1 10.83 23.21 -7.64
CA MET A 1 10.53 21.79 -7.37
C MET A 1 10.08 21.13 -8.66
N VAL A 2 10.76 20.08 -9.12
CA VAL A 2 10.36 19.35 -10.35
C VAL A 2 9.09 18.56 -10.04
N GLN A 3 8.01 18.78 -10.79
CA GLN A 3 6.78 18.00 -10.63
C GLN A 3 7.06 16.50 -10.85
N PRO A 4 6.48 15.61 -10.03
CA PRO A 4 6.58 14.18 -10.25
C PRO A 4 5.73 13.80 -11.48
N THR A 5 6.38 13.20 -12.47
CA THR A 5 5.76 12.71 -13.72
C THR A 5 5.70 11.19 -13.74
N ALA A 6 4.82 10.66 -14.58
CA ALA A 6 4.69 9.24 -14.88
C ALA A 6 6.03 8.65 -15.33
N GLU A 7 6.71 9.27 -16.29
CA GLU A 7 8.01 8.80 -16.80
C GLU A 7 9.03 8.68 -15.68
N ARG A 8 9.14 9.71 -14.84
CA ARG A 8 10.08 9.71 -13.72
C ARG A 8 9.75 8.64 -12.69
N LEU A 9 8.46 8.35 -12.46
CA LEU A 9 8.05 7.24 -11.61
C LEU A 9 8.56 5.93 -12.19
N ILE A 10 8.33 5.69 -13.48
CA ILE A 10 8.66 4.44 -14.16
C ILE A 10 10.18 4.25 -14.29
N GLU A 11 10.93 5.28 -14.65
CA GLU A 11 12.40 5.25 -14.68
C GLU A 11 12.98 4.85 -13.32
N ARG A 12 12.49 5.47 -12.24
CA ARG A 12 12.95 5.13 -10.89
C ARG A 12 12.49 3.75 -10.44
N LEU A 13 11.30 3.32 -10.87
CA LEU A 13 10.81 1.98 -10.61
C LEU A 13 11.76 0.96 -11.21
N LEU A 14 12.04 1.07 -12.51
CA LEU A 14 12.96 0.18 -13.22
C LEU A 14 14.35 0.13 -12.58
N ALA A 15 14.90 1.29 -12.18
CA ALA A 15 16.19 1.37 -11.52
C ALA A 15 16.23 0.67 -10.16
N GLN A 16 15.10 0.58 -9.45
CA GLN A 16 15.02 0.05 -8.09
C GLN A 16 14.40 -1.36 -8.00
N LEU A 17 13.86 -1.89 -9.10
CA LEU A 17 13.24 -3.23 -9.12
C LEU A 17 14.21 -4.34 -8.68
N LYS A 18 15.48 -4.29 -9.09
CA LYS A 18 16.50 -5.26 -8.67
C LYS A 18 16.72 -5.23 -7.15
N ASN A 19 16.71 -4.04 -6.56
CA ASN A 19 16.88 -3.87 -5.11
C ASN A 19 15.65 -4.38 -4.35
N LEU A 20 14.44 -4.08 -4.86
CA LEU A 20 13.20 -4.63 -4.32
C LEU A 20 13.21 -6.15 -4.35
N LEU A 21 13.52 -6.77 -5.49
CA LEU A 21 13.56 -8.22 -5.62
C LEU A 21 14.61 -8.85 -4.70
N SER A 22 15.76 -8.20 -4.52
CA SER A 22 16.80 -8.67 -3.61
C SER A 22 16.31 -8.62 -2.15
N PHE A 23 15.65 -7.54 -1.74
CA PHE A 23 15.00 -7.43 -0.43
C PHE A 23 13.94 -8.53 -0.22
N LEU A 24 13.02 -8.71 -1.18
CA LEU A 24 11.97 -9.72 -1.08
C LEU A 24 12.56 -11.15 -1.02
N ARG A 25 13.66 -11.41 -1.75
CA ARG A 25 14.34 -12.72 -1.72
C ARG A 25 15.08 -12.99 -0.41
N LEU A 26 15.75 -11.98 0.15
CA LEU A 26 16.58 -12.15 1.35
C LEU A 26 15.74 -12.13 2.63
N ASP A 27 14.72 -11.27 2.70
CA ASP A 27 13.96 -11.03 3.94
C ASP A 27 12.59 -11.75 3.97
N LEU A 28 12.01 -12.17 2.83
CA LEU A 28 10.67 -12.77 2.78
C LEU A 28 10.62 -14.21 2.24
N SER A 29 11.54 -14.62 1.37
CA SER A 29 11.50 -15.98 0.79
C SER A 29 11.80 -17.13 1.77
N PRO A 30 12.72 -17.05 2.74
CA PRO A 30 12.94 -18.17 3.67
C PRO A 30 11.71 -18.46 4.53
N VAL A 31 10.91 -17.43 4.83
CA VAL A 31 9.81 -17.51 5.80
C VAL A 31 8.52 -17.95 5.14
N ILE A 32 8.27 -17.46 3.92
CA ILE A 32 7.10 -17.84 3.12
C ILE A 32 7.30 -19.24 2.51
N LEU A 33 8.54 -19.65 2.19
CA LEU A 33 8.83 -20.95 1.58
C LEU A 33 9.15 -22.08 2.58
N GLU A 34 9.81 -21.83 3.73
CA GLU A 34 10.14 -22.91 4.68
C GLU A 34 8.99 -23.29 5.62
N ARG A 35 8.03 -22.39 5.88
CA ARG A 35 6.94 -22.64 6.82
C ARG A 35 5.61 -22.69 6.08
N GLY A 36 5.24 -23.89 5.66
CA GLY A 36 3.91 -24.15 5.12
C GLY A 36 2.80 -23.55 5.98
N MET A 37 1.89 -22.83 5.31
CA MET A 37 0.47 -22.69 5.67
C MET A 37 0.17 -22.28 7.12
N GLY A 38 0.83 -21.23 7.66
CA GLY A 38 0.46 -20.65 8.96
C GLY A 38 0.62 -19.12 8.98
N PRO A 39 -0.30 -18.38 9.66
CA PRO A 39 -0.14 -16.95 9.83
C PRO A 39 1.09 -16.64 10.70
N LEU A 40 1.92 -15.69 10.25
CA LEU A 40 3.05 -15.17 11.02
C LEU A 40 2.54 -14.34 12.20
N THR A 41 3.15 -14.51 13.38
CA THR A 41 2.89 -13.61 14.51
C THR A 41 3.64 -12.28 14.33
N ASP A 42 3.11 -11.19 14.90
CA ASP A 42 3.74 -9.86 14.88
C ASP A 42 5.20 -9.88 15.35
N GLN A 43 5.53 -10.70 16.35
CA GLN A 43 6.90 -10.86 16.86
C GLN A 43 7.82 -11.57 15.87
N GLN A 44 7.31 -12.53 15.10
CA GLN A 44 8.09 -13.25 14.10
C GLN A 44 8.34 -12.38 12.87
N ALA A 45 7.34 -11.61 12.44
CA ALA A 45 7.56 -10.57 11.44
C ALA A 45 8.65 -9.61 11.92
N VAL A 46 8.58 -9.11 13.16
CA VAL A 46 9.61 -8.21 13.74
C VAL A 46 11.00 -8.85 13.84
N ALA A 47 11.11 -10.14 14.14
CA ALA A 47 12.39 -10.85 14.19
C ALA A 47 13.04 -11.00 12.80
N LEU A 48 12.23 -11.19 11.76
CA LEU A 48 12.69 -11.22 10.37
C LEU A 48 13.12 -9.84 9.88
N ILE A 49 12.46 -8.80 10.39
CA ILE A 49 12.77 -7.40 10.12
C ILE A 49 14.12 -7.00 10.75
N ALA A 50 14.57 -7.65 11.84
CA ALA A 50 15.76 -7.21 12.57
C ALA A 50 17.12 -7.54 11.89
N GLY A 51 17.14 -8.41 10.87
CA GLY A 51 18.39 -8.90 10.26
C GLY A 51 19.06 -7.98 9.23
N GLY A 52 18.35 -6.99 8.68
CA GLY A 52 18.86 -6.12 7.61
C GLY A 52 18.91 -4.65 7.99
N ALA A 53 20.06 -3.99 7.85
CA ALA A 53 20.25 -2.58 8.23
C ALA A 53 19.33 -1.56 7.51
N ASN A 54 18.60 -1.96 6.46
CA ASN A 54 17.64 -1.14 5.70
C ASN A 54 16.20 -1.68 5.68
N SER A 55 15.92 -2.82 6.32
CA SER A 55 14.62 -3.53 6.28
C SER A 55 13.47 -2.68 6.86
N SER A 56 13.73 -1.88 7.89
CA SER A 56 12.72 -1.11 8.61
C SER A 56 11.94 -0.15 7.70
N ARG A 57 12.60 0.49 6.74
CA ARG A 57 11.95 1.41 5.79
C ARG A 57 11.05 0.68 4.79
N TRP A 58 11.50 -0.45 4.27
CA TRP A 58 10.74 -1.28 3.32
C TRP A 58 9.50 -1.88 3.99
N VAL A 59 9.65 -2.31 5.23
CA VAL A 59 8.57 -2.84 6.07
C VAL A 59 7.54 -1.77 6.41
N LEU A 60 7.98 -0.56 6.78
CA LEU A 60 7.05 0.54 7.02
C LEU A 60 6.24 0.86 5.76
N ALA A 61 6.89 0.86 4.59
CA ALA A 61 6.22 1.08 3.32
C ALA A 61 5.26 -0.06 2.93
N LEU A 62 5.60 -1.32 3.24
CA LEU A 62 4.71 -2.47 3.10
C LEU A 62 3.45 -2.32 3.97
N ARG A 63 3.62 -2.00 5.25
CA ARG A 63 2.51 -1.72 6.18
C ARG A 63 1.64 -0.57 5.69
N GLU A 64 2.27 0.45 5.11
CA GLU A 64 1.56 1.63 4.61
C GLU A 64 0.72 1.32 3.36
N ILE A 65 1.27 0.62 2.37
CA ILE A 65 0.52 0.13 1.20
C ILE A 65 -0.67 -0.73 1.63
N HIS A 66 -0.43 -1.64 2.57
CA HIS A 66 -1.46 -2.51 3.07
C HIS A 66 -2.61 -1.74 3.74
N ARG A 67 -2.30 -0.85 4.69
CA ARG A 67 -3.32 0.01 5.34
C ARG A 67 -4.12 0.84 4.35
N TRP A 68 -3.46 1.37 3.33
CA TRP A 68 -4.12 2.18 2.32
C TRP A 68 -5.08 1.36 1.46
N THR A 69 -4.64 0.19 1.00
CA THR A 69 -5.46 -0.70 0.17
C THR A 69 -6.62 -1.30 0.95
N GLU A 70 -6.42 -1.71 2.21
CA GLU A 70 -7.53 -2.15 3.09
C GLU A 70 -8.57 -1.05 3.29
N LEU A 71 -8.14 0.17 3.60
CA LEU A 71 -9.06 1.29 3.81
C LEU A 71 -9.88 1.58 2.55
N ALA A 72 -9.28 1.44 1.37
CA ALA A 72 -9.97 1.62 0.10
C ALA A 72 -10.90 0.45 -0.24
N HIS A 73 -10.54 -0.79 0.06
CA HIS A 73 -11.44 -1.94 -0.06
C HIS A 73 -12.62 -1.83 0.89
N TRP A 74 -12.41 -1.37 2.13
CA TRP A 74 -13.50 -1.18 3.06
C TRP A 74 -14.49 -0.13 2.56
N GLU A 75 -13.99 0.92 1.92
CA GLU A 75 -14.84 1.90 1.26
C GLU A 75 -15.61 1.30 0.08
N GLN A 76 -14.99 0.47 -0.76
CA GLN A 76 -15.68 -0.22 -1.84
C GLN A 76 -16.80 -1.13 -1.30
N ASN A 77 -16.51 -1.95 -0.29
CA ASN A 77 -17.51 -2.82 0.35
C ASN A 77 -18.65 -2.01 0.98
N TRP A 78 -18.33 -0.88 1.61
CA TRP A 78 -19.34 0.03 2.15
C TRP A 78 -20.19 0.63 1.03
N LEU A 79 -19.61 1.04 -0.09
CA LEU A 79 -20.36 1.55 -1.24
C LEU A 79 -21.30 0.50 -1.82
N GLU A 80 -20.81 -0.73 -2.04
CA GLU A 80 -21.61 -1.84 -2.55
C GLU A 80 -22.80 -2.14 -1.63
N GLY A 81 -22.57 -2.19 -0.31
CA GLY A 81 -23.62 -2.38 0.68
C GLY A 81 -24.64 -1.24 0.77
N ASN A 82 -24.30 -0.05 0.25
CA ASN A 82 -25.17 1.14 0.22
C ASN A 82 -25.67 1.47 -1.20
N GLY A 83 -25.57 0.55 -2.15
CA GLY A 83 -26.09 0.70 -3.52
C GLY A 83 -25.25 1.60 -4.43
N GLY A 84 -24.02 1.94 -4.04
CA GLY A 84 -23.03 2.63 -4.86
C GLY A 84 -22.10 1.65 -5.59
N SER A 85 -21.65 2.00 -6.80
CA SER A 85 -20.81 1.12 -7.62
C SER A 85 -19.32 1.49 -7.66
N GLN A 86 -18.97 2.77 -7.47
CA GLN A 86 -17.57 3.23 -7.54
C GLN A 86 -17.29 4.43 -6.61
N PRO A 87 -16.08 4.53 -6.03
CA PRO A 87 -15.69 5.67 -5.21
C PRO A 87 -15.63 6.97 -6.04
N GLN A 88 -16.61 7.85 -5.88
CA GLN A 88 -16.56 9.18 -6.51
C GLN A 88 -15.39 10.02 -5.98
N LEU A 89 -14.65 10.64 -6.90
CA LEU A 89 -13.65 11.65 -6.58
C LEU A 89 -14.34 12.88 -6.02
N CYS A 90 -13.73 13.54 -5.03
CA CYS A 90 -14.18 14.85 -4.58
C CYS A 90 -13.83 15.88 -5.66
N THR A 91 -14.75 16.17 -6.57
CA THR A 91 -14.61 17.26 -7.54
C THR A 91 -15.41 18.48 -7.05
N GLY A 92 -14.75 19.63 -6.91
CA GLY A 92 -15.37 20.92 -6.56
C GLY A 92 -15.43 21.27 -5.07
N SER A 93 -15.82 22.51 -4.77
CA SER A 93 -15.86 23.12 -3.42
C SER A 93 -16.98 22.59 -2.52
N HIS A 94 -17.99 21.92 -3.09
CA HIS A 94 -19.19 21.42 -2.38
C HIS A 94 -19.46 19.93 -2.60
N GLY A 95 -18.59 19.22 -3.31
CA GLY A 95 -18.74 17.79 -3.53
C GLY A 95 -18.45 17.02 -2.25
N LEU A 96 -19.50 16.66 -1.50
CA LEU A 96 -19.43 15.60 -0.49
C LEU A 96 -19.17 14.28 -1.23
N GLY A 97 -17.92 14.07 -1.64
CA GLY A 97 -17.52 12.81 -2.25
C GLY A 97 -17.77 11.66 -1.27
N THR A 98 -17.93 10.46 -1.81
CA THR A 98 -18.12 9.19 -1.09
C THR A 98 -17.20 9.02 0.11
N MET A 99 -15.97 9.52 0.01
CA MET A 99 -14.96 9.55 1.07
C MET A 99 -15.40 10.27 2.36
N SER A 100 -16.03 11.44 2.24
CA SER A 100 -16.46 12.21 3.41
C SER A 100 -17.61 11.52 4.16
N LEU A 101 -18.52 10.90 3.40
CA LEU A 101 -19.62 10.11 3.93
C LEU A 101 -19.13 8.82 4.59
N PHE A 102 -18.25 8.09 3.91
CA PHE A 102 -17.59 6.89 4.42
C PHE A 102 -16.87 7.15 5.74
N ILE A 103 -15.99 8.17 5.79
CA ILE A 103 -15.24 8.53 7.00
C ILE A 103 -16.20 8.85 8.16
N ARG A 104 -17.26 9.62 7.89
CA ARG A 104 -18.23 10.02 8.92
C ARG A 104 -19.04 8.83 9.42
N GLN A 105 -19.56 7.98 8.53
CA GLN A 105 -20.45 6.89 8.89
C GLN A 105 -19.73 5.76 9.65
N LEU A 106 -18.45 5.53 9.37
CA LEU A 106 -17.67 4.52 10.07
C LEU A 106 -16.93 5.04 11.30
N GLY A 107 -17.21 6.27 11.73
CA GLY A 107 -16.57 6.88 12.89
C GLY A 107 -15.05 7.03 12.75
N LEU A 108 -14.55 7.06 11.51
CA LEU A 108 -13.13 7.21 11.25
C LEU A 108 -12.66 8.63 11.62
N PRO A 109 -11.42 8.80 12.11
CA PRO A 109 -10.91 10.13 12.42
C PRO A 109 -10.91 11.00 11.16
N ASN A 110 -11.71 12.07 11.17
CA ASN A 110 -11.74 13.05 10.08
C ASN A 110 -10.50 13.95 10.13
N ARG A 111 -9.35 13.38 9.77
CA ARG A 111 -8.04 14.02 9.77
C ARG A 111 -7.47 13.99 8.35
N PRO A 112 -6.66 14.99 7.95
CA PRO A 112 -6.03 15.01 6.63
C PRO A 112 -5.23 13.73 6.30
N SER A 113 -4.69 13.05 7.32
CA SER A 113 -3.99 11.77 7.16
C SER A 113 -4.90 10.64 6.66
N THR A 114 -6.15 10.58 7.14
CA THR A 114 -7.13 9.54 6.78
C THR A 114 -7.57 9.71 5.34
N THR A 115 -7.93 10.94 4.97
CA THR A 115 -8.27 11.34 3.60
C THR A 115 -7.13 11.00 2.63
N LYS A 116 -5.89 11.39 2.95
CA LYS A 116 -4.72 11.07 2.11
C LYS A 116 -4.47 9.57 1.99
N SER A 117 -4.59 8.83 3.10
CA SER A 117 -4.42 7.37 3.10
C SER A 117 -5.43 6.69 2.18
N LEU A 118 -6.69 7.11 2.25
CA LEU A 118 -7.73 6.59 1.38
C LEU A 118 -7.52 6.99 -0.09
N GLN A 119 -7.09 8.23 -0.37
CA GLN A 119 -6.73 8.65 -1.73
C GLN A 119 -5.60 7.80 -2.32
N HIS A 120 -4.56 7.52 -1.53
CA HIS A 120 -3.46 6.66 -1.94
C HIS A 120 -3.91 5.20 -2.11
N GLY A 121 -4.82 4.72 -1.26
CA GLY A 121 -5.45 3.42 -1.38
C GLY A 121 -6.21 3.26 -2.68
N ARG A 122 -7.14 4.18 -2.97
CA ARG A 122 -7.90 4.22 -4.23
C ARG A 122 -6.97 4.25 -5.44
N LYS A 123 -5.87 5.01 -5.37
CA LYS A 123 -4.85 5.04 -6.41
C LYS A 123 -4.24 3.67 -6.62
N LEU A 124 -3.75 3.02 -5.56
CA LEU A 124 -3.19 1.67 -5.63
C LEU A 124 -4.18 0.66 -6.21
N LEU A 125 -5.45 0.68 -5.77
CA LEU A 125 -6.47 -0.23 -6.27
C LEU A 125 -6.72 -0.08 -7.78
N ARG A 126 -6.63 1.13 -8.35
CA ARG A 126 -6.72 1.31 -9.81
C ARG A 126 -5.56 0.69 -10.58
N PHE A 127 -4.35 0.67 -10.01
CA PHE A 127 -3.25 -0.10 -10.59
C PHE A 127 -3.45 -1.60 -10.39
N GLU A 128 -3.88 -2.04 -9.20
CA GLU A 128 -4.14 -3.46 -8.90
C GLU A 128 -5.24 -4.04 -9.80
N GLU A 129 -6.28 -3.26 -10.13
CA GLU A 129 -7.34 -3.66 -11.08
C GLU A 129 -6.79 -3.91 -12.49
N LYS A 130 -5.76 -3.16 -12.92
CA LYS A 130 -5.18 -3.27 -14.27
C LYS A 130 -4.06 -4.30 -14.37
N PHE A 131 -3.25 -4.46 -13.33
CA PHE A 131 -2.00 -5.21 -13.38
C PHE A 131 -1.93 -6.36 -12.36
N GLY A 132 -2.98 -6.55 -11.56
CA GLY A 132 -3.05 -7.52 -10.48
C GLY A 132 -2.48 -7.00 -9.15
N PRO A 133 -2.83 -7.63 -8.00
CA PRO A 133 -2.51 -7.11 -6.66
C PRO A 133 -1.02 -6.91 -6.37
N GLY A 134 -0.15 -7.72 -6.98
CA GLY A 134 1.29 -7.62 -6.74
C GLY A 134 1.93 -6.33 -7.26
N ILE A 135 1.27 -5.57 -8.14
CA ILE A 135 1.79 -4.29 -8.65
C ILE A 135 1.98 -3.24 -7.54
N ALA A 136 1.16 -3.29 -6.50
CA ALA A 136 1.29 -2.38 -5.37
C ALA A 136 2.66 -2.55 -4.69
N LEU A 137 3.16 -3.78 -4.60
CA LEU A 137 4.49 -4.07 -4.03
C LEU A 137 5.61 -3.53 -4.91
N CYS A 138 5.44 -3.50 -6.24
CA CYS A 138 6.41 -2.87 -7.13
C CYS A 138 6.60 -1.39 -6.83
N PHE A 139 5.59 -0.68 -6.30
CA PHE A 139 5.71 0.75 -6.01
C PHE A 139 6.40 1.10 -4.69
N ILE A 140 6.67 0.14 -3.80
CA ILE A 140 7.39 0.38 -2.54
C ILE A 140 8.65 1.27 -2.72
N PRO A 141 9.59 0.96 -3.64
CA PRO A 141 10.81 1.77 -3.83
C PRO A 141 10.54 3.21 -4.25
N VAL A 142 9.40 3.46 -4.91
CA VAL A 142 9.05 4.74 -5.52
C VAL A 142 7.83 5.39 -4.87
N LEU A 143 7.42 4.88 -3.70
CA LEU A 143 6.20 5.29 -3.01
C LEU A 143 6.12 6.81 -2.74
N PRO A 144 7.21 7.53 -2.40
CA PRO A 144 7.16 8.98 -2.24
C PRO A 144 6.79 9.74 -3.53
N LEU A 145 7.23 9.26 -4.70
CA LEU A 145 6.86 9.86 -5.99
C LEU A 145 5.42 9.50 -6.36
N PHE A 146 5.06 8.22 -6.19
CA PHE A 146 3.72 7.71 -6.47
C PHE A 146 2.61 8.51 -5.74
N ARG A 147 2.84 8.84 -4.46
CA ARG A 147 1.91 9.66 -3.65
C ARG A 147 1.61 11.01 -4.28
N GLN A 148 2.59 11.60 -4.97
CA GLN A 148 2.51 12.96 -5.48
C GLN A 148 1.98 13.02 -6.91
N LEU A 149 1.78 11.89 -7.59
CA LEU A 149 1.21 11.89 -8.93
C LEU A 149 -0.19 12.52 -8.94
N SER A 150 -0.44 13.38 -9.92
CA SER A 150 -1.79 13.85 -10.25
C SER A 150 -2.60 12.71 -10.88
N MET A 151 -3.91 12.90 -11.04
CA MET A 151 -4.76 11.94 -11.76
C MET A 151 -4.35 11.76 -13.22
N ALA A 152 -3.89 12.84 -13.88
CA ALA A 152 -3.42 12.78 -15.27
C ALA A 152 -2.12 11.97 -15.39
N GLU A 153 -1.16 12.21 -14.48
CA GLU A 153 0.09 11.45 -14.46
C GLU A 153 -0.12 9.99 -14.00
N GLU A 154 -1.12 9.74 -13.18
CA GLU A 154 -1.55 8.38 -12.86
C GLU A 154 -2.06 7.63 -14.10
N ALA A 155 -2.99 8.23 -14.85
CA ALA A 155 -3.51 7.62 -16.09
C ALA A 155 -2.38 7.36 -17.09
N LYS A 156 -1.48 8.33 -17.25
CA LYS A 156 -0.29 8.19 -18.09
C LYS A 156 0.66 7.09 -17.61
N ALA A 157 0.84 6.92 -16.29
CA ALA A 157 1.66 5.83 -15.76
C ALA A 157 1.02 4.46 -16.04
N VAL A 158 -0.32 4.36 -16.03
CA VAL A 158 -1.02 3.14 -16.45
C VAL A 158 -0.77 2.86 -17.93
N GLU A 159 -0.89 3.86 -18.81
CA GLU A 159 -0.62 3.71 -20.25
C GLU A 159 0.83 3.25 -20.51
N ILE A 160 1.82 3.88 -19.86
CA ILE A 160 3.22 3.48 -19.99
C ILE A 160 3.42 2.02 -19.52
N LEU A 161 2.83 1.63 -18.39
CA LEU A 161 2.94 0.27 -17.87
C LEU A 161 2.20 -0.79 -18.70
N GLN A 162 1.33 -0.39 -19.63
CA GLN A 162 0.68 -1.31 -20.58
C GLN A 162 1.55 -1.59 -21.81
N ASP A 163 2.48 -0.70 -22.14
CA ASP A 163 3.40 -0.87 -23.26
C ASP A 163 4.29 -2.11 -23.07
N GLU A 164 4.58 -2.83 -24.17
CA GLU A 164 5.38 -4.06 -24.16
C GLU A 164 6.81 -3.86 -23.62
N ASN A 165 7.35 -2.65 -23.74
CA ASN A 165 8.65 -2.29 -23.16
C ASN A 165 8.69 -2.43 -21.62
N PHE A 166 7.54 -2.53 -20.96
CA PHE A 166 7.41 -2.67 -19.51
C PHE A 166 6.76 -4.01 -19.10
N ALA A 167 6.70 -5.00 -20.00
CA ALA A 167 6.18 -6.33 -19.70
C ALA A 167 6.89 -7.00 -18.51
N ASN A 168 8.17 -6.72 -18.31
CA ASN A 168 8.94 -7.19 -17.16
C ASN A 168 8.36 -6.72 -15.82
N VAL A 169 7.86 -5.49 -15.73
CA VAL A 169 7.23 -4.96 -14.51
C VAL A 169 5.94 -5.73 -14.21
N ARG A 170 5.14 -6.02 -15.24
CA ARG A 170 3.91 -6.80 -15.13
C ARG A 170 4.19 -8.24 -14.70
N GLN A 171 5.20 -8.88 -15.29
CA GLN A 171 5.61 -10.22 -14.91
C GLN A 171 6.10 -10.29 -13.45
N ILE A 172 6.88 -9.29 -13.03
CA ILE A 172 7.30 -9.17 -11.62
C ILE A 172 6.06 -9.02 -10.73
N ALA A 173 5.16 -8.09 -11.05
CA ALA A 173 3.92 -7.89 -10.29
C ALA A 173 3.11 -9.20 -10.15
N GLN A 174 2.96 -9.97 -11.23
CA GLN A 174 2.32 -11.29 -11.17
C GLN A 174 3.00 -12.23 -10.18
N SER A 175 4.33 -12.35 -10.22
CA SER A 175 5.09 -13.19 -9.28
C SER A 175 4.95 -12.75 -7.81
N LEU A 176 4.71 -11.46 -7.58
CA LEU A 176 4.52 -10.88 -6.25
C LEU A 176 3.10 -11.02 -5.71
N THR A 177 2.16 -11.53 -6.51
CA THR A 177 0.75 -11.65 -6.12
C THR A 177 0.59 -12.53 -4.88
N LEU A 178 1.24 -13.70 -4.81
CA LEU A 178 1.14 -14.57 -3.63
C LEU A 178 1.70 -13.90 -2.37
N ILE A 179 2.81 -13.18 -2.49
CA ILE A 179 3.40 -12.42 -1.37
C ILE A 179 2.42 -11.34 -0.88
N ARG A 180 1.76 -10.64 -1.82
CA ARG A 180 0.73 -9.65 -1.51
C ARG A 180 -0.43 -10.22 -0.71
N HIS A 181 -0.91 -11.42 -1.08
CA HIS A 181 -2.00 -12.11 -0.39
C HIS A 181 -1.58 -12.59 1.01
N HIS A 182 -0.42 -13.21 1.14
CA HIS A 182 0.08 -13.65 2.45
C HIS A 182 0.24 -12.49 3.42
N TYR A 183 0.70 -11.33 2.94
CA TYR A 183 0.84 -10.15 3.78
C TYR A 183 -0.52 -9.59 4.26
N GLN A 184 -1.60 -9.71 3.46
CA GLN A 184 -2.96 -9.36 3.89
C GLN A 184 -3.48 -10.25 5.02
N GLN A 185 -3.17 -11.54 4.99
CA GLN A 185 -3.68 -12.48 5.99
C GLN A 185 -2.99 -12.32 7.36
N ILE A 186 -1.74 -11.87 7.38
CA ILE A 186 -0.96 -11.63 8.60
C ILE A 186 -1.53 -10.46 9.42
N SER A 187 -2.04 -9.43 8.76
CA SER A 187 -2.66 -8.28 9.42
C SER A 187 -4.12 -8.52 9.84
N GLU A 188 -4.87 -9.31 9.07
CA GLU A 188 -6.23 -9.73 9.43
C GLU A 188 -6.25 -10.58 10.71
N SER A 189 -5.30 -11.51 10.86
CA SER A 189 -5.13 -12.31 12.09
C SER A 189 -4.68 -11.50 13.32
N SER A 190 -4.18 -10.28 13.09
CA SER A 190 -3.79 -9.33 14.14
C SER A 190 -4.89 -8.30 14.46
N SER A 191 -6.04 -8.34 13.76
CA SER A 191 -7.08 -7.31 13.83
C SER A 191 -8.48 -7.87 14.08
N SER A 192 -8.71 -8.45 15.26
CA SER A 192 -10.07 -8.55 15.81
C SER A 192 -10.64 -7.19 16.25
N ASN A 193 -9.87 -6.09 16.12
CA ASN A 193 -10.37 -4.72 16.32
C ASN A 193 -9.50 -3.67 15.57
N PRO A 194 -9.94 -3.16 14.39
CA PRO A 194 -9.15 -2.22 13.58
C PRO A 194 -8.96 -0.83 14.21
N LEU A 195 -9.78 -0.47 15.22
CA LEU A 195 -9.56 0.72 16.05
C LEU A 195 -8.33 0.56 16.98
N GLY A 196 -8.05 -0.68 17.40
CA GLY A 196 -6.88 -1.03 18.20
C GLY A 196 -5.57 -0.90 17.44
N SER A 197 -5.53 -1.28 16.15
CA SER A 197 -4.29 -1.23 15.34
C SER A 197 -3.83 0.22 15.05
N ILE A 198 -4.77 1.15 14.92
CA ILE A 198 -4.50 2.59 14.75
C ILE A 198 -4.03 3.23 16.08
N ALA A 199 -4.53 2.76 17.22
CA ALA A 199 -4.16 3.24 18.55
C ALA A 199 -2.80 2.68 19.03
N LEU A 200 -2.54 1.38 18.87
CA LEU A 200 -1.29 0.71 19.25
C LEU A 200 -0.07 1.25 18.49
N ASN A 201 -0.25 1.69 17.24
CA ASN A 201 0.84 2.27 16.46
C ASN A 201 1.23 3.69 16.91
N LYS A 202 0.34 4.44 17.57
CA LYS A 202 0.74 5.71 18.21
C LYS A 202 1.67 5.45 19.40
N GLN A 203 1.44 4.38 20.15
CA GLN A 203 2.30 4.00 21.27
C GLN A 203 3.71 3.67 20.77
N LEU A 204 3.84 2.79 19.77
CA LEU A 204 5.14 2.41 19.18
C LEU A 204 5.92 3.56 18.53
N ILE A 205 5.23 4.55 17.94
CA ILE A 205 5.87 5.75 17.37
C ILE A 205 6.29 6.74 18.48
N THR A 206 5.55 6.78 19.59
CA THR A 206 5.87 7.63 20.74
C THR A 206 7.04 7.05 21.54
N ASP A 207 7.06 5.73 21.74
CA ASP A 207 8.13 5.01 22.44
C ASP A 207 9.45 5.08 21.64
N ASN A 208 9.41 5.00 20.31
CA ASN A 208 10.60 5.18 19.47
C ASN A 208 11.12 6.63 19.42
N ARG A 209 10.29 7.63 19.75
CA ARG A 209 10.76 9.02 19.90
C ARG A 209 11.38 9.26 21.27
N GLN A 210 10.87 8.63 22.32
CA GLN A 210 11.44 8.73 23.66
C GLN A 210 12.78 7.98 23.79
N LEU A 211 12.99 6.90 23.04
CA LEU A 211 14.28 6.19 22.98
C LEU A 211 15.37 6.90 22.15
N ARG A 212 15.04 8.02 21.51
CA ARG A 212 15.96 8.82 20.68
C ARG A 212 16.16 10.25 21.20
N ALA A 213 15.60 10.57 22.37
CA ALA A 213 15.86 11.80 23.11
C ALA A 213 16.77 11.47 24.30
#